data_AF-A0A7R9TB83-F1
#
_entry.id   AF-A0A7R9TB83-F1
#
_cell.length_a   1.000
_cell.length_b   1.000
_cell.length_c   1.000
_cell.angle_alpha   90.00
_cell.angle_beta   90.00
_cell.angle_gamma   90.00
#
_symmetry.space_group_name_H-M   'P 1'
#
loop_
_entity.id
_entity.type
_entity.pdbx_description
1 polymer ?
#
loop_
_entity_poly.entity_id
_entity_poly.type
_entity_poly.pdbx_seq_one_letter_code
_entity_poly.pdbx_strand_id
1 'polypeptide(L)'
;TDPRPRGVLPLGALEAGRTGQALWDAMQLALVESGEMHNNVRMTWGKAVHEWSASPAEALARLIHLNNRYALDGHAPPSYGGILWCFGGFDSAAKGGETHAVTGAIKARPIERHAR
;
A
#
# COMPACT_ATOMS: atom_id res chain seq x y z
N THR A 1 -2.90 5.39 22.56
CA THR A 1 -3.83 5.70 21.46
C THR A 1 -3.19 5.27 20.16
N ASP A 2 -3.96 4.75 19.22
CA ASP A 2 -3.45 4.24 17.94
C ASP A 2 -2.81 5.36 17.10
N PRO A 3 -1.56 5.22 16.61
CA PRO A 3 -0.89 6.28 15.84
C PRO A 3 -1.40 6.41 14.39
N ARG A 4 -2.25 5.48 13.91
CA ARG A 4 -2.73 5.46 12.53
C ARG A 4 -3.87 6.47 12.32
N PRO A 5 -3.68 7.52 11.49
CA PRO A 5 -4.69 8.57 11.32
C PRO A 5 -6.03 8.08 10.76
N ARG A 6 -6.00 7.00 9.95
CA ARG A 6 -7.16 6.47 9.24
C ARG A 6 -7.82 5.26 9.92
N GLY A 7 -7.23 4.73 10.99
CA GLY A 7 -7.72 3.55 11.71
C GLY A 7 -7.56 2.23 10.95
N VAL A 8 -7.61 1.09 11.66
CA VAL A 8 -7.59 -0.24 11.03
C VAL A 8 -8.89 -0.46 10.25
N LEU A 9 -8.79 -0.92 9.00
CA LEU A 9 -9.95 -1.35 8.21
C LEU A 9 -10.00 -2.88 8.11
N PRO A 10 -11.19 -3.49 7.96
CA PRO A 10 -11.29 -4.90 7.59
C PRO A 10 -10.81 -5.11 6.14
N LEU A 11 -10.24 -6.28 5.85
CA LEU A 11 -9.73 -6.62 4.50
C LEU A 11 -10.77 -6.40 3.40
N GLY A 12 -12.03 -6.79 3.63
CA GLY A 12 -13.10 -6.59 2.65
C GLY A 12 -13.43 -5.13 2.32
N ALA A 13 -13.06 -4.17 3.18
CA ALA A 13 -13.15 -2.75 2.84
C ALA A 13 -12.00 -2.32 1.91
N LEU A 14 -10.80 -2.88 2.10
CA LEU A 14 -9.68 -2.68 1.18
C LEU A 14 -10.00 -3.30 -0.19
N GLU A 15 -10.45 -4.55 -0.24
CA GLU A 15 -10.78 -5.23 -1.51
C GLU A 15 -11.81 -4.48 -2.34
N ALA A 16 -12.82 -3.91 -1.68
CA ALA A 16 -13.91 -3.18 -2.31
C ALA A 16 -13.61 -1.71 -2.61
N GLY A 17 -12.38 -1.21 -2.36
CA GLY A 17 -12.05 0.20 -2.53
C GLY A 17 -12.93 1.13 -1.69
N ARG A 18 -13.10 0.83 -0.40
CA ARG A 18 -13.91 1.62 0.55
C ARG A 18 -13.08 2.16 1.70
N THR A 19 -11.96 2.79 1.37
CA THR A 19 -11.06 3.39 2.37
C THR A 19 -11.41 4.84 2.70
N GLY A 20 -12.25 5.47 1.87
CA GLY A 20 -12.53 6.91 1.96
C GLY A 20 -11.40 7.76 1.37
N GLN A 21 -10.42 7.14 0.69
CA GLN A 21 -9.40 7.81 -0.09
C GLN A 21 -9.65 7.58 -1.57
N ALA A 22 -10.36 8.51 -2.20
CA ALA A 22 -10.87 8.38 -3.56
C ALA A 22 -9.83 7.89 -4.58
N LEU A 23 -8.60 8.40 -4.52
CA LEU A 23 -7.54 7.96 -5.43
C LEU A 23 -7.09 6.51 -5.15
N TRP A 24 -6.94 6.11 -3.88
CA TRP A 24 -6.58 4.73 -3.53
C TRP A 24 -7.71 3.76 -3.88
N ASP A 25 -8.95 4.16 -3.59
CA ASP A 25 -10.15 3.41 -3.94
C ASP A 25 -10.23 3.19 -5.46
N ALA A 26 -9.96 4.23 -6.26
CA ALA A 26 -9.89 4.12 -7.72
C ALA A 26 -8.75 3.20 -8.21
N MET A 27 -7.55 3.30 -7.63
CA MET A 27 -6.44 2.38 -7.95
C MET A 27 -6.81 0.92 -7.70
N GLN A 28 -7.41 0.65 -6.54
CA GLN A 28 -7.81 -0.70 -6.15
C GLN A 28 -8.92 -1.25 -7.06
N LEU A 29 -9.95 -0.46 -7.34
CA LEU A 29 -11.04 -0.87 -8.23
C LEU A 29 -10.54 -1.10 -9.66
N ALA A 30 -9.66 -0.23 -10.17
CA ALA A 30 -9.03 -0.43 -11.48
C ALA A 30 -8.21 -1.73 -11.53
N LEU A 31 -7.50 -2.10 -10.46
CA LEU A 31 -6.79 -3.38 -10.38
C LEU A 31 -7.77 -4.57 -10.38
N VAL A 32 -8.90 -4.47 -9.68
CA VAL A 32 -9.94 -5.52 -9.66
C VAL A 32 -10.56 -5.71 -11.05
N GLU A 33 -10.79 -4.62 -11.78
CA GLU A 33 -11.46 -4.64 -13.08
C GLU A 33 -10.53 -5.07 -14.23
N SER A 34 -9.30 -4.54 -14.25
CA SER A 34 -8.37 -4.74 -15.36
C SER A 34 -7.32 -5.82 -15.11
N GLY A 35 -7.06 -6.14 -13.84
CA GLY A 35 -5.95 -6.99 -13.44
C GLY A 35 -4.57 -6.35 -13.60
N GLU A 36 -4.51 -5.09 -13.99
CA GLU A 36 -3.27 -4.34 -14.18
C GLU A 36 -3.25 -3.08 -13.30
N MET A 37 -2.05 -2.72 -12.84
CA MET A 37 -1.82 -1.47 -12.14
C MET A 37 -0.47 -0.91 -12.53
N HIS A 38 -0.47 0.31 -13.07
CA HIS A 38 0.74 0.99 -13.49
C HIS A 38 1.74 1.11 -12.32
N ASN A 39 3.01 0.76 -12.56
CA ASN A 39 4.01 0.62 -11.50
C ASN A 39 4.17 1.88 -10.62
N ASN A 40 4.05 3.07 -11.20
CA ASN A 40 4.14 4.32 -10.43
C ASN A 40 3.08 4.40 -9.32
N VAL A 41 1.83 4.07 -9.65
CA VAL A 41 0.71 4.13 -8.69
C VAL A 41 0.71 2.90 -7.77
N ARG A 42 1.22 1.74 -8.21
CA ARG A 42 1.37 0.54 -7.37
C ARG A 42 2.23 0.78 -6.14
N MET A 43 3.27 1.60 -6.26
CA MET A 43 4.10 2.00 -5.11
C MET A 43 3.33 2.86 -4.09
N THR A 44 2.46 3.77 -4.56
CA THR A 44 1.61 4.61 -3.68
C THR A 44 0.51 3.75 -3.04
N TRP A 45 -0.17 2.93 -3.85
CA TRP A 45 -1.16 1.96 -3.42
C TRP A 45 -0.60 1.05 -2.32
N GLY A 46 0.60 0.50 -2.53
CA GLY A 46 1.24 -0.42 -1.61
C GLY A 46 1.63 0.22 -0.28
N LYS A 47 2.26 1.40 -0.30
CA LYS A 47 2.67 2.10 0.92
C LYS A 47 1.48 2.58 1.77
N ALA A 48 0.32 2.86 1.16
CA ALA A 48 -0.85 3.30 1.89
C ALA A 48 -1.46 2.22 2.82
N VAL A 49 -1.29 0.93 2.50
CA VAL A 49 -1.90 -0.17 3.28
C VAL A 49 -1.42 -0.24 4.73
N HIS A 50 -0.26 0.36 5.04
CA HIS A 50 0.24 0.50 6.41
C HIS A 50 -0.72 1.30 7.31
N GLU A 51 -1.40 2.30 6.76
CA GLU A 51 -2.28 3.18 7.54
C GLU A 51 -3.58 2.50 7.98
N TRP A 52 -3.95 1.40 7.31
CA TRP A 52 -5.18 0.65 7.58
C TRP A 52 -4.96 -0.71 8.22
N SER A 53 -3.72 -1.07 8.55
CA SER A 53 -3.35 -2.39 9.09
C SER A 53 -2.85 -2.27 10.53
N ALA A 54 -3.18 -3.23 11.40
CA ALA A 54 -2.82 -3.14 12.81
C ALA A 54 -1.31 -3.34 13.06
N SER A 55 -0.62 -4.02 12.14
CA SER A 55 0.81 -4.31 12.21
C SER A 55 1.46 -4.38 10.82
N PRO A 56 2.81 -4.26 10.71
CA PRO A 56 3.52 -4.48 9.46
C PRO A 56 3.32 -5.89 8.88
N ALA A 57 3.25 -6.92 9.74
CA ALA A 57 3.02 -8.30 9.31
C ALA A 57 1.63 -8.45 8.66
N GLU A 58 0.61 -7.81 9.24
CA GLU A 58 -0.73 -7.77 8.65
C GLU A 58 -0.75 -6.97 7.35
N ALA A 59 -0.08 -5.82 7.29
CA ALA A 59 0.03 -5.04 6.05
C ALA A 59 0.68 -5.85 4.92
N LEU A 60 1.73 -6.62 5.24
CA LEU A 60 2.40 -7.50 4.28
C LEU A 60 1.46 -8.59 3.77
N ALA A 61 0.77 -9.29 4.69
CA ALA A 61 -0.19 -10.34 4.32
C ALA A 61 -1.33 -9.80 3.45
N ARG A 62 -1.85 -8.60 3.77
CA ARG A 62 -2.90 -7.93 3.00
C ARG A 62 -2.41 -7.55 1.60
N LEU A 63 -1.21 -6.98 1.46
CA LEU A 63 -0.64 -6.62 0.16
C LEU A 63 -0.40 -7.85 -0.71
N ILE A 64 0.13 -8.93 -0.13
CA ILE A 64 0.29 -10.21 -0.83
C ILE A 64 -1.08 -10.72 -1.31
N HIS A 65 -2.09 -10.74 -0.43
CA HIS A 65 -3.45 -11.17 -0.79
C HIS A 65 -4.03 -10.34 -1.93
N LEU A 66 -4.06 -9.00 -1.77
CA LEU A 66 -4.65 -8.10 -2.77
C LEU A 66 -3.92 -8.21 -4.12
N ASN A 67 -2.59 -8.22 -4.11
CA ASN A 67 -1.80 -8.31 -5.34
C ASN A 67 -2.02 -9.66 -6.02
N ASN A 68 -1.93 -10.76 -5.28
CA ASN A 68 -2.03 -12.11 -5.84
C ASN A 68 -3.44 -12.46 -6.32
N ARG A 69 -4.46 -11.91 -5.66
CA ARG A 69 -5.86 -12.15 -6.02
C ARG A 69 -6.29 -11.40 -7.27
N TYR A 70 -5.83 -10.17 -7.45
CA TYR A 70 -6.34 -9.28 -8.49
C TYR A 70 -5.35 -8.98 -9.61
N ALA A 71 -4.04 -8.98 -9.37
CA ALA A 71 -3.07 -8.66 -10.41
C ALA A 71 -2.76 -9.87 -11.30
N LEU A 72 -2.82 -9.70 -12.63
CA LEU A 72 -2.42 -10.71 -13.61
C LEU A 72 -0.93 -11.05 -13.51
N ASP A 73 -0.13 -10.08 -13.09
CA ASP A 73 1.29 -10.24 -12.78
C ASP A 73 1.56 -10.66 -11.31
N GLY A 74 0.53 -11.12 -10.59
CA GLY A 74 0.65 -11.63 -9.23
C GLY A 74 1.44 -12.93 -9.10
N HIS A 75 1.64 -13.40 -7.87
CA HIS A 75 2.33 -14.66 -7.56
C HIS A 75 3.77 -14.82 -8.12
N ALA A 76 4.38 -13.74 -8.61
CA ALA A 76 5.69 -13.78 -9.22
C ALA A 76 6.77 -13.12 -8.33
N PRO A 77 8.04 -13.56 -8.40
CA PRO A 77 9.13 -12.96 -7.63
C PRO A 77 9.25 -11.43 -7.76
N PRO A 78 9.10 -10.81 -8.96
CA PRO A 78 9.10 -9.34 -9.08
C PRO A 78 8.01 -8.66 -8.25
N SER A 79 6.84 -9.29 -8.14
CA SER A 79 5.67 -8.78 -7.40
C SER A 79 5.93 -8.77 -5.90
N TYR A 80 6.54 -9.84 -5.36
CA TYR A 80 7.01 -9.85 -3.97
C TYR A 80 8.10 -8.80 -3.72
N GLY A 81 9.03 -8.61 -4.67
CA GLY A 81 10.03 -7.55 -4.61
C GLY A 81 9.41 -6.15 -4.50
N GLY A 82 8.41 -5.87 -5.34
CA GLY A 82 7.66 -4.60 -5.31
C GLY A 82 6.87 -4.40 -4.01
N ILE A 83 6.27 -5.46 -3.46
CA ILE A 83 5.61 -5.41 -2.15
C ILE A 83 6.62 -5.08 -1.06
N LEU A 84 7.75 -5.79 -0.98
CA LEU A 84 8.80 -5.56 0.02
C LEU A 84 9.42 -4.17 -0.08
N TRP A 85 9.48 -3.58 -1.28
CA TRP A 85 9.89 -2.18 -1.45
C TRP A 85 8.98 -1.20 -0.70
N CYS A 86 7.69 -1.49 -0.56
CA CYS A 86 6.77 -0.69 0.26
C CYS A 86 7.07 -0.77 1.77
N PHE A 87 7.93 -1.70 2.19
CA PHE A 87 8.44 -1.86 3.57
C PHE A 87 9.89 -1.34 3.72
N GLY A 88 10.43 -0.69 2.68
CA GLY A 88 11.82 -0.21 2.66
C GLY A 88 12.83 -1.25 2.15
N GLY A 89 12.38 -2.43 1.71
CA GLY A 89 13.24 -3.40 1.05
C GLY A 89 13.84 -2.80 -0.22
N PHE A 90 15.16 -2.84 -0.36
CA PHE A 90 15.87 -2.30 -1.53
C PHE A 90 15.68 -0.77 -1.76
N ASP A 91 15.18 -0.04 -0.76
CA ASP A 91 15.07 1.43 -0.77
C ASP A 91 16.00 2.04 0.30
N SER A 92 16.37 3.30 0.15
CA SER A 92 17.06 4.04 1.21
C SER A 92 16.08 4.66 2.20
N ALA A 93 16.56 4.94 3.42
CA ALA A 93 15.77 5.64 4.43
C ALA A 93 15.33 7.04 3.97
N ALA A 94 14.32 7.59 4.63
CA ALA A 94 13.90 8.98 4.43
C ALA A 94 15.08 9.95 4.65
N LYS A 95 15.18 10.98 3.81
CA LYS A 95 16.25 11.96 3.90
C LYS A 95 16.07 12.83 5.14
N GLY A 96 17.18 13.24 5.75
CA GLY A 96 17.15 14.18 6.87
C GLY A 96 16.64 13.60 8.19
N GLY A 97 16.54 12.27 8.33
CA GLY A 97 16.11 11.62 9.57
C GLY A 97 14.61 11.71 9.84
N GLU A 98 13.80 12.03 8.82
CA GLU A 98 12.34 12.03 8.94
C GLU A 98 11.82 10.66 9.38
N THR A 99 10.90 10.65 10.35
CA THR A 99 10.23 9.45 10.82
C THR A 99 8.73 9.67 10.89
N HIS A 100 7.97 8.64 10.54
CA HIS A 100 6.51 8.65 10.56
C HIS A 100 6.01 7.72 11.66
N ALA A 101 4.91 8.10 12.32
CA ALA A 101 4.39 7.37 13.49
C ALA A 101 4.04 5.90 13.20
N VAL A 102 3.67 5.57 11.95
CA VAL A 102 3.27 4.22 11.53
C VAL A 102 4.41 3.47 10.85
N THR A 103 5.13 4.13 9.93
CA THR A 103 6.09 3.49 9.03
C THR A 103 7.56 3.76 9.39
N GLY A 104 7.83 4.49 10.47
CA GLY A 104 9.19 4.82 10.89
C GLY A 104 9.95 5.58 9.80
N ALA A 105 11.18 5.15 9.49
CA ALA A 105 12.06 5.81 8.52
C ALA A 105 11.81 5.43 7.05
N ILE A 106 10.75 4.65 6.76
CA ILE A 106 10.38 4.33 5.38
C ILE A 106 9.92 5.61 4.68
N LYS A 107 10.50 5.91 3.50
CA LYS A 107 10.12 7.07 2.69
C LYS A 107 8.61 7.13 2.47
N ALA A 108 7.97 8.22 2.89
CA ALA A 108 6.56 8.45 2.64
C ALA A 108 6.25 8.64 1.15
N ARG A 109 5.08 8.17 0.76
CA ARG A 109 4.49 8.41 -0.56
C ARG A 109 3.00 8.69 -0.39
N PRO A 110 2.62 9.88 0.12
CA PRO A 110 1.24 10.18 0.49
C PRO A 110 0.34 10.18 -0.75
N ILE A 111 -0.89 9.68 -0.56
CA ILE A 111 -1.91 9.57 -1.62
C ILE A 111 -2.23 10.96 -2.18
N GLU A 112 -2.34 11.96 -1.31
CA GLU A 112 -2.71 13.33 -1.62
C GLU A 112 -1.73 14.02 -2.58
N ARG A 113 -0.46 13.61 -2.57
CA ARG A 113 0.56 14.14 -3.48
C ARG A 113 0.41 13.58 -4.89
N HIS A 114 -0.11 12.36 -5.06
CA HIS A 114 -0.35 11.74 -6.37
C HIS A 114 -1.72 12.11 -6.96
N ALA A 115 -2.61 12.71 -6.16
CA ALA A 115 -3.92 13.16 -6.59
C ALA A 115 -3.92 14.57 -7.23
N ARG A 116 -2.76 15.25 -7.24
CA ARG A 116 -2.56 16.58 -7.81
C ARG A 116 -1.74 16.48 -9.08
#